data_AF-I3N8J7-F1
#
_entry.id   AF-I3N8J7-F1
#
_cell.length_a   1.000
_cell.length_b   1.000
_cell.length_c   1.000
_cell.angle_alpha   90.00
_cell.angle_beta   90.00
_cell.angle_gamma   90.00
#
_symmetry.space_group_name_H-M   'P 1'
#
loop_
_entity.id
_entity.type
_entity.pdbx_description
1 polymer ?
#
loop_
_entity_poly.entity_id
_entity_poly.type
_entity_poly.pdbx_seq_one_letter_code
_entity_poly.pdbx_strand_id
1 'polypeptide(L)'
;VAFTGTTFIGYVGLWTGQSPHKFTVSGDERDKGWWWENMIAALFERYSPVSWLIRTTLSESENFEAAVYKLAKTPLIADVYYIVGGTSPQEGVVITRNRGGPEDIWPLDPLNGEWFRVETNYDHWKPAPKRDDRRTPAIKALNATGPENINLETLFKVLSVVPVYNNYTVYTTVMSAANPEKYKTSIRNMS
;
A
#
# COMPACT_ATOMS: atom_id res chain seq x y z
N VAL A 1 -18.89 8.20 -8.59
CA VAL A 1 -18.40 7.02 -7.83
C VAL A 1 -17.74 7.55 -6.56
N ALA A 2 -18.11 7.06 -5.37
CA ALA A 2 -17.54 7.55 -4.10
C ALA A 2 -16.08 7.06 -3.90
N PHE A 3 -15.84 5.78 -4.17
CA PHE A 3 -14.51 5.18 -4.23
C PHE A 3 -14.56 3.90 -5.10
N THR A 4 -13.40 3.43 -5.52
CA THR A 4 -13.22 2.16 -6.25
C THR A 4 -12.25 1.28 -5.47
N GLY A 5 -12.48 -0.03 -5.44
CA GLY A 5 -11.58 -0.97 -4.78
C GLY A 5 -11.54 -2.32 -5.48
N THR A 6 -10.44 -3.05 -5.28
CA THR A 6 -10.29 -4.44 -5.69
C THR A 6 -10.43 -5.34 -4.47
N THR A 7 -11.29 -6.35 -4.57
CA THR A 7 -11.55 -7.31 -3.49
C THR A 7 -11.96 -8.66 -4.07
N PHE A 8 -12.14 -9.65 -3.18
CA PHE A 8 -12.70 -10.95 -3.50
C PHE A 8 -14.18 -11.02 -3.12
N ILE A 9 -14.98 -11.80 -3.87
CA ILE A 9 -16.39 -12.02 -3.54
C ILE A 9 -16.49 -12.62 -2.14
N GLY A 10 -17.34 -12.03 -1.30
CA GLY A 10 -17.49 -12.40 0.11
C GLY A 10 -16.55 -11.67 1.08
N TYR A 11 -15.55 -10.93 0.59
CA TYR A 11 -14.65 -10.13 1.43
C TYR A 11 -15.05 -8.65 1.44
N VAL A 12 -15.48 -8.15 2.60
CA VAL A 12 -16.05 -6.81 2.75
C VAL A 12 -15.01 -5.70 2.98
N GLY A 13 -13.77 -6.07 3.32
CA GLY A 13 -12.66 -5.11 3.42
C GLY A 13 -12.06 -4.80 2.04
N LEU A 14 -11.18 -3.80 2.00
CA LEU A 14 -10.37 -3.47 0.82
C LEU A 14 -8.90 -3.50 1.19
N TRP A 15 -8.08 -4.20 0.40
CA TRP A 15 -6.62 -4.11 0.48
C TRP A 15 -6.06 -3.12 -0.54
N THR A 16 -6.85 -2.74 -1.55
CA THR A 16 -6.44 -1.83 -2.61
C THR A 16 -7.65 -1.01 -3.07
N GLY A 17 -7.49 0.31 -3.14
CA GLY A 17 -8.53 1.19 -3.66
C GLY A 17 -8.11 2.63 -3.87
N GLN A 18 -9.02 3.40 -4.47
CA GLN A 18 -8.86 4.83 -4.72
C GLN A 18 -10.13 5.60 -4.36
N SER A 19 -9.94 6.79 -3.81
CA SER A 19 -10.96 7.82 -3.68
C SER A 19 -10.69 8.86 -4.78
N PRO A 20 -11.55 8.95 -5.83
CA PRO A 20 -11.31 9.77 -7.01
C PRO A 20 -10.97 11.23 -6.67
N HIS A 21 -9.91 11.76 -7.27
CA HIS A 21 -9.43 13.13 -7.07
C HIS A 21 -9.03 13.47 -5.62
N LYS A 22 -8.77 12.44 -4.79
CA LYS A 22 -8.33 12.62 -3.39
C LYS A 22 -7.06 11.84 -3.10
N PHE A 23 -7.15 10.51 -3.04
CA PHE A 23 -6.01 9.65 -2.71
C PHE A 23 -6.23 8.20 -3.15
N THR A 24 -5.15 7.43 -3.14
CA THR A 24 -5.08 5.98 -3.38
C THR A 24 -4.48 5.31 -2.16
N VAL A 25 -4.89 4.07 -1.87
CA VAL A 25 -4.36 3.28 -0.74
C VAL A 25 -4.18 1.83 -1.15
N SER A 26 -3.03 1.26 -0.80
CA SER A 26 -2.82 -0.18 -0.69
C SER A 26 -2.33 -0.55 0.71
N GLY A 27 -2.57 -1.80 1.11
CA GLY A 27 -2.05 -2.36 2.35
C GLY A 27 -1.19 -3.59 2.07
N ASP A 28 -0.02 -3.65 2.70
CA ASP A 28 0.86 -4.81 2.68
C ASP A 28 0.98 -5.41 4.08
N GLU A 29 0.98 -6.74 4.16
CA GLU A 29 1.09 -7.45 5.44
C GLU A 29 2.43 -7.16 6.13
N ARG A 30 2.36 -6.93 7.45
CA ARG A 30 3.52 -6.85 8.34
C ARG A 30 3.40 -7.93 9.40
N ASP A 31 4.01 -9.08 9.14
CA ASP A 31 3.95 -10.21 10.09
C ASP A 31 4.88 -9.96 11.29
N LYS A 32 4.27 -9.52 12.39
CA LYS A 32 4.90 -9.24 13.68
C LYS A 32 3.98 -9.70 14.82
N GLY A 33 4.61 -10.25 15.87
CA GLY A 33 3.90 -10.69 17.07
C GLY A 33 3.30 -12.09 16.94
N TRP A 34 2.49 -12.47 17.91
CA TRP A 34 1.87 -13.79 17.97
C TRP A 34 0.38 -13.72 17.65
N TRP A 35 -0.17 -14.79 17.05
CA TRP A 35 -1.58 -14.87 16.69
C TRP A 35 -2.56 -14.60 17.86
N TRP A 36 -2.16 -14.89 19.10
CA TRP A 36 -2.99 -14.65 20.29
C TRP A 36 -3.15 -13.15 20.63
N GLU A 37 -2.17 -12.31 20.33
CA GLU A 37 -2.28 -10.85 20.51
C GLU A 37 -3.32 -10.27 19.54
N ASN A 38 -3.37 -10.78 18.31
CA ASN A 38 -4.37 -10.41 17.31
C ASN A 38 -5.79 -10.80 17.78
N MET A 39 -5.93 -11.97 18.40
CA MET A 39 -7.20 -12.47 18.91
C MET A 39 -7.72 -11.64 20.09
N ILE A 40 -6.85 -11.24 21.03
CA ILE A 40 -7.22 -10.38 22.18
C ILE A 40 -7.62 -8.98 21.71
N ALA A 41 -6.83 -8.36 20.82
CA ALA A 41 -7.14 -7.05 20.27
C ALA A 41 -8.48 -7.03 19.50
N ALA A 42 -8.78 -8.11 18.76
CA ALA A 42 -10.02 -8.24 18.03
C ALA A 42 -11.26 -8.48 18.93
N LEU A 43 -11.12 -9.23 20.02
CA LEU A 43 -12.25 -9.62 20.87
C LEU A 43 -12.60 -8.59 21.96
N PHE A 44 -11.62 -7.83 22.48
CA PHE A 44 -11.82 -7.03 23.69
C PHE A 44 -11.67 -5.51 23.48
N GLU A 45 -10.99 -5.05 22.43
CA GLU A 45 -10.56 -3.64 22.31
C GLU A 45 -11.30 -2.82 21.23
N ARG A 46 -12.27 -3.40 20.52
CA ARG A 46 -12.99 -2.76 19.37
C ARG A 46 -12.03 -2.20 18.29
N TYR A 47 -10.83 -2.76 18.16
CA TYR A 47 -9.84 -2.31 17.18
C TYR A 47 -10.30 -2.66 15.75
N SER A 48 -9.88 -1.83 14.79
CA SER A 48 -10.34 -1.98 13.42
C SER A 48 -9.58 -3.10 12.69
N PRO A 49 -10.27 -3.95 11.91
CA PRO A 49 -9.60 -4.78 10.92
C PRO A 49 -8.87 -3.92 9.89
N VAL A 50 -7.64 -4.31 9.55
CA VAL A 50 -6.75 -3.55 8.66
C VAL A 50 -7.40 -3.15 7.34
N SER A 51 -8.04 -4.10 6.65
CA SER A 51 -8.69 -3.88 5.35
C SER A 51 -10.03 -3.14 5.46
N TRP A 52 -10.68 -3.20 6.63
CA TRP A 52 -11.88 -2.41 6.91
C TRP A 52 -11.52 -0.94 7.08
N LEU A 53 -10.43 -0.63 7.80
CA LEU A 53 -9.95 0.74 7.96
C LEU A 53 -9.61 1.39 6.61
N ILE A 54 -9.01 0.66 5.67
CA ILE A 54 -8.78 1.16 4.30
C ILE A 54 -10.13 1.54 3.66
N ARG A 55 -11.13 0.65 3.68
CA ARG A 55 -12.44 0.91 3.10
C ARG A 55 -13.12 2.12 3.73
N THR A 56 -13.12 2.22 5.06
CA THR A 56 -13.68 3.36 5.79
C THR A 56 -12.94 4.66 5.47
N THR A 57 -11.60 4.60 5.34
CA THR A 57 -10.80 5.77 4.95
C THR A 57 -11.16 6.25 3.55
N LEU A 58 -11.21 5.34 2.56
CA LEU A 58 -11.62 5.67 1.18
C LEU A 58 -13.02 6.31 1.10
N SER A 59 -13.92 5.92 2.00
CA SER A 59 -15.30 6.41 2.07
C SER A 59 -15.44 7.75 2.80
N GLU A 60 -14.65 7.99 3.85
CA GLU A 60 -14.91 9.09 4.81
C GLU A 60 -13.84 10.19 4.79
N SER A 61 -12.60 9.89 4.39
CA SER A 61 -11.54 10.90 4.39
C SER A 61 -11.68 11.87 3.22
N GLU A 62 -11.50 13.16 3.50
CA GLU A 62 -11.76 14.23 2.53
C GLU A 62 -10.58 14.48 1.58
N ASN A 63 -9.35 14.21 2.02
CA ASN A 63 -8.10 14.46 1.29
C ASN A 63 -7.00 13.49 1.72
N PHE A 64 -5.81 13.63 1.11
CA PHE A 64 -4.63 12.81 1.38
C PHE A 64 -4.20 12.89 2.85
N GLU A 65 -4.11 14.08 3.44
CA GLU A 65 -3.63 14.28 4.81
C GLU A 65 -4.58 13.66 5.83
N ALA A 66 -5.90 13.83 5.65
CA ALA A 66 -6.92 13.20 6.48
C ALA A 66 -6.88 11.66 6.36
N ALA A 67 -6.59 11.13 5.17
CA ALA A 67 -6.40 9.70 4.98
C ALA A 67 -5.16 9.18 5.71
N VAL A 68 -4.01 9.86 5.56
CA VAL A 68 -2.77 9.52 6.25
C VAL A 68 -2.94 9.59 7.76
N TYR A 69 -3.57 10.65 8.29
CA TYR A 69 -3.83 10.78 9.72
C TYR A 69 -4.67 9.63 10.26
N LYS A 70 -5.79 9.31 9.58
CA LYS A 70 -6.68 8.21 9.97
C LYS A 70 -5.96 6.86 9.92
N LEU A 71 -5.27 6.57 8.82
CA LEU A 71 -4.51 5.33 8.64
C LEU A 71 -3.31 5.23 9.58
N ALA A 72 -2.74 6.33 10.08
CA ALA A 72 -1.65 6.33 11.04
C ALA A 72 -2.13 6.13 12.49
N LYS A 73 -3.27 6.73 12.86
CA LYS A 73 -3.68 6.87 14.28
C LYS A 73 -4.78 5.92 14.73
N THR A 74 -5.61 5.38 13.83
CA THR A 74 -6.68 4.46 14.25
C THR A 74 -6.11 3.13 14.74
N PRO A 75 -6.46 2.66 15.95
CA PRO A 75 -6.01 1.36 16.46
C PRO A 75 -6.42 0.18 15.57
N LEU A 76 -5.51 -0.79 15.43
CA LEU A 76 -5.63 -1.94 14.52
C LEU A 76 -5.49 -3.27 15.26
N ILE A 77 -6.18 -4.30 14.78
CA ILE A 77 -6.05 -5.66 15.32
C ILE A 77 -4.69 -6.31 15.00
N ALA A 78 -4.00 -5.82 13.96
CA ALA A 78 -2.73 -6.36 13.47
C ALA A 78 -1.86 -5.25 12.87
N ASP A 79 -0.57 -5.53 12.75
CA ASP A 79 0.41 -4.67 12.11
C ASP A 79 0.24 -4.69 10.58
N VAL A 80 0.60 -3.60 9.91
CA VAL A 80 0.45 -3.44 8.45
C VAL A 80 1.38 -2.35 7.93
N TYR A 81 1.69 -2.35 6.63
CA TYR A 81 2.14 -1.16 5.93
C TYR A 81 0.99 -0.56 5.12
N TYR A 82 0.65 0.70 5.35
CA TYR A 82 -0.26 1.44 4.46
C TYR A 82 0.54 2.31 3.50
N ILE A 83 0.33 2.13 2.20
CA ILE A 83 0.96 2.94 1.17
C ILE A 83 -0.11 3.86 0.59
N VAL A 84 0.11 5.16 0.69
CA VAL A 84 -0.87 6.19 0.33
C VAL A 84 -0.26 7.13 -0.71
N GLY A 85 -0.99 7.40 -1.79
CA GLY A 85 -0.63 8.40 -2.80
C GLY A 85 -1.75 9.41 -3.01
N GLY A 86 -1.43 10.70 -3.04
CA GLY A 86 -2.36 11.80 -3.22
C GLY A 86 -2.51 12.24 -4.68
N THR A 87 -2.83 13.52 -4.87
CA THR A 87 -3.01 14.16 -6.18
C THR A 87 -1.97 15.24 -6.48
N SER A 88 -1.31 15.76 -5.44
CA SER A 88 -0.31 16.83 -5.53
C SER A 88 1.12 16.28 -5.48
N PRO A 89 2.13 17.03 -5.97
CA PRO A 89 3.52 16.66 -5.81
C PRO A 89 3.88 16.39 -4.35
N GLN A 90 4.76 15.42 -4.10
CA GLN A 90 5.21 14.98 -2.77
C GLN A 90 4.14 14.26 -1.91
N GLU A 91 2.88 14.18 -2.34
CA GLU A 91 1.86 13.38 -1.66
C GLU A 91 2.03 11.89 -1.94
N GLY A 92 3.01 11.28 -1.28
CA GLY A 92 3.20 9.84 -1.25
C GLY A 92 3.88 9.45 0.05
N VAL A 93 3.38 8.40 0.71
CA VAL A 93 3.90 7.97 2.01
C VAL A 93 3.71 6.48 2.23
N VAL A 94 4.70 5.85 2.86
CA VAL A 94 4.56 4.52 3.48
C VAL A 94 4.41 4.71 4.98
N ILE A 95 3.34 4.17 5.56
CA ILE A 95 3.04 4.21 6.99
C ILE A 95 3.28 2.81 7.54
N THR A 96 4.33 2.65 8.34
CA THR A 96 4.58 1.38 9.05
C THR A 96 3.76 1.39 10.34
N ARG A 97 2.81 0.47 10.48
CA ARG A 97 1.88 0.42 11.60
C ARG A 97 2.17 -0.72 12.57
N ASN A 98 2.14 -0.37 13.85
CA ASN A 98 1.81 -1.28 14.93
C ASN A 98 0.30 -1.19 15.23
N ARG A 99 -0.22 -2.15 16.01
CA ARG A 99 -1.60 -2.12 16.55
C ARG A 99 -2.01 -0.77 17.16
N GLY A 100 -1.16 -0.18 18.00
CA GLY A 100 -1.46 1.05 18.73
C GLY A 100 -1.20 2.36 17.98
N GLY A 101 -0.50 2.36 16.85
CA GLY A 101 -0.11 3.59 16.17
C GLY A 101 0.99 3.39 15.12
N PRO A 102 1.56 4.48 14.58
CA PRO A 102 2.62 4.40 13.59
C PRO A 102 3.95 4.10 14.28
N GLU A 103 4.67 3.10 13.76
CA GLU A 103 6.09 2.87 14.09
C GLU A 103 6.97 3.83 13.30
N ASP A 104 6.63 4.09 12.03
CA ASP A 104 7.37 4.98 11.15
C ASP A 104 6.46 5.58 10.06
N ILE A 105 6.82 6.76 9.57
CA ILE A 105 6.16 7.45 8.44
C ILE A 105 7.26 7.86 7.45
N TRP A 106 7.22 7.27 6.26
CA TRP A 106 8.24 7.44 5.23
C TRP A 106 7.66 8.18 4.00
N PRO A 107 7.66 9.52 4.00
CA PRO A 107 7.13 10.33 2.91
C PRO A 107 8.07 10.30 1.70
N LEU A 108 7.59 10.64 0.50
CA LEU A 108 8.46 10.93 -0.64
C LEU A 108 9.38 12.13 -0.33
N ASP A 109 10.57 12.13 -0.93
CA ASP A 109 11.49 13.26 -0.85
C ASP A 109 12.20 13.51 -2.19
N PRO A 110 11.46 14.02 -3.20
CA PRO A 110 12.02 14.23 -4.54
C PRO A 110 13.17 15.24 -4.57
N LEU A 111 13.25 16.16 -3.60
CA LEU A 111 14.31 17.16 -3.52
C LEU A 111 15.67 16.53 -3.21
N ASN A 112 15.68 15.42 -2.47
CA ASN A 112 16.87 14.61 -2.21
C ASN A 112 17.01 13.42 -3.18
N GLY A 113 16.29 13.45 -4.31
CA GLY A 113 16.34 12.41 -5.33
C GLY A 113 15.51 11.17 -5.02
N GLU A 114 14.75 11.17 -3.92
CA GLU A 114 13.93 10.04 -3.48
C GLU A 114 12.50 10.14 -4.02
N TRP A 115 12.38 9.99 -5.35
CA TRP A 115 11.13 10.19 -6.10
C TRP A 115 10.15 8.99 -6.08
N PHE A 116 10.52 7.88 -5.43
CA PHE A 116 9.64 6.74 -5.21
C PHE A 116 9.87 6.12 -3.83
N ARG A 117 8.87 5.37 -3.36
CA ARG A 117 8.96 4.44 -2.22
C ARG A 117 8.63 3.03 -2.68
N VAL A 118 9.35 2.04 -2.14
CA VAL A 118 9.08 0.62 -2.37
C VAL A 118 8.90 -0.04 -1.01
N GLU A 119 7.68 -0.48 -0.74
CA GLU A 119 7.39 -1.37 0.38
C GLU A 119 7.08 -2.77 -0.16
N THR A 120 7.43 -3.78 0.61
CA THR A 120 7.04 -5.17 0.38
C THR A 120 6.37 -5.71 1.64
N ASN A 121 7.10 -6.39 2.52
CA ASN A 121 6.55 -6.96 3.75
C ASN A 121 7.52 -6.81 4.95
N TYR A 122 8.51 -5.93 4.84
CA TYR A 122 9.60 -5.83 5.81
C TYR A 122 9.87 -4.37 6.13
N ASP A 123 10.28 -4.06 7.35
CA ASP A 123 10.58 -2.67 7.71
C ASP A 123 11.64 -2.08 6.75
N HIS A 124 11.38 -0.89 6.18
CA HIS A 124 12.23 -0.34 5.11
C HIS A 124 13.66 0.00 5.57
N TRP A 125 13.83 0.35 6.85
CA TRP A 125 15.13 0.61 7.50
C TRP A 125 15.94 -0.65 7.83
N LYS A 126 15.41 -1.84 7.50
CA LYS A 126 16.09 -3.13 7.64
C LYS A 126 16.37 -3.74 6.26
N PRO A 127 17.45 -4.53 6.14
CA PRO A 127 17.68 -5.29 4.91
C PRO A 127 16.54 -6.28 4.68
N ALA A 128 16.07 -6.37 3.43
CA ALA A 128 15.13 -7.41 3.04
C ALA A 128 15.77 -8.80 3.25
N PRO A 129 15.03 -9.81 3.75
CA PRO A 129 15.56 -11.15 3.90
C PRO A 129 15.99 -11.74 2.55
N LYS A 130 17.20 -12.32 2.49
CA LYS A 130 17.76 -12.87 1.24
C LYS A 130 16.86 -13.89 0.52
N ARG A 131 16.00 -14.60 1.26
CA ARG A 131 15.07 -15.59 0.71
C ARG A 131 13.82 -14.98 0.06
N ASP A 132 13.51 -13.72 0.34
CA ASP A 132 12.35 -12.99 -0.19
C ASP A 132 12.70 -11.50 -0.43
N ASP A 133 13.78 -11.27 -1.19
CA ASP A 133 14.18 -9.91 -1.57
C ASP A 133 13.50 -9.48 -2.88
N ARG A 134 12.23 -9.10 -2.77
CA ARG A 134 11.48 -8.44 -3.86
C ARG A 134 11.72 -6.93 -3.92
N ARG A 135 12.26 -6.33 -2.86
CA ARG A 135 12.49 -4.88 -2.78
C ARG A 135 13.61 -4.44 -3.72
N THR A 136 14.77 -5.11 -3.64
CA THR A 136 15.93 -4.80 -4.49
C THR A 136 15.62 -4.83 -6.00
N PRO A 137 14.98 -5.86 -6.57
CA PRO A 137 14.64 -5.91 -7.98
C PRO A 137 13.62 -4.84 -8.39
N ALA A 138 12.64 -4.51 -7.54
CA ALA A 138 11.69 -3.42 -7.78
C ALA A 138 12.42 -2.05 -7.84
N ILE A 139 13.29 -1.76 -6.88
CA ILE A 139 14.13 -0.55 -6.85
C ILE A 139 15.00 -0.47 -8.12
N LYS A 140 15.66 -1.58 -8.49
CA LYS A 140 16.48 -1.63 -9.70
C LYS A 140 15.67 -1.32 -10.96
N ALA A 141 14.45 -1.87 -11.07
CA ALA A 141 13.56 -1.63 -12.21
C ALA A 141 13.03 -0.18 -12.24
N LEU A 142 12.73 0.43 -11.08
CA LEU A 142 12.35 1.84 -10.98
C LEU A 142 13.51 2.77 -11.35
N ASN A 143 14.71 2.51 -10.85
CA ASN A 143 15.92 3.25 -11.23
C ASN A 143 16.20 3.18 -12.73
N ALA A 144 16.03 2.00 -13.34
CA ALA A 144 16.18 1.84 -14.78
C ALA A 144 15.08 2.53 -15.60
N THR A 145 13.87 2.66 -15.03
CA THR A 145 12.76 3.40 -15.66
C THR A 145 13.04 4.91 -15.62
N GLY A 146 13.45 5.43 -14.45
CA GLY A 146 13.72 6.84 -14.24
C GLY A 146 12.44 7.70 -14.13
N PRO A 147 12.54 8.88 -13.48
CA PRO A 147 11.39 9.76 -13.21
C PRO A 147 10.77 10.35 -14.49
N GLU A 148 11.53 10.45 -15.59
CA GLU A 148 11.03 10.98 -16.87
C GLU A 148 10.12 10.00 -17.61
N ASN A 149 10.25 8.68 -17.35
CA ASN A 149 9.49 7.64 -18.06
C ASN A 149 8.42 6.97 -17.19
N ILE A 150 8.28 7.37 -15.92
CA ILE A 150 7.32 6.73 -15.02
C ILE A 150 5.87 7.10 -15.40
N ASN A 151 5.05 6.08 -15.59
CA ASN A 151 3.61 6.17 -15.82
C ASN A 151 2.95 4.84 -15.41
N LEU A 152 1.63 4.72 -15.54
CA LEU A 152 0.90 3.51 -15.11
C LEU A 152 1.34 2.25 -15.87
N GLU A 153 1.75 2.36 -17.14
CA GLU A 153 2.23 1.22 -17.93
C GLU A 153 3.64 0.80 -17.49
N THR A 154 4.57 1.75 -17.32
CA THR A 154 5.93 1.44 -16.87
C THR A 154 5.95 0.95 -15.42
N LEU A 155 5.07 1.46 -14.56
CA LEU A 155 4.86 0.91 -13.22
C LEU A 155 4.31 -0.53 -13.28
N PHE A 156 3.36 -0.83 -14.17
CA PHE A 156 2.89 -2.20 -14.37
C PHE A 156 4.02 -3.14 -14.83
N LYS A 157 4.94 -2.65 -15.67
CA LYS A 157 6.14 -3.40 -16.09
C LYS A 157 7.08 -3.67 -14.92
N VAL A 158 7.35 -2.68 -14.06
CA VAL A 158 8.11 -2.86 -12.80
C VAL A 158 7.48 -3.96 -11.94
N LEU A 159 6.16 -3.89 -11.73
CA LEU A 159 5.39 -4.90 -10.97
C LEU A 159 5.29 -6.26 -11.67
N SER A 160 5.83 -6.40 -12.88
CA SER A 160 5.87 -7.65 -13.66
C SER A 160 7.28 -8.26 -13.73
N VAL A 161 8.28 -7.65 -13.09
CA VAL A 161 9.65 -8.18 -13.00
C VAL A 161 9.72 -9.30 -11.96
N VAL A 162 10.34 -10.42 -12.29
CA VAL A 162 10.61 -11.50 -11.31
C VAL A 162 11.75 -11.06 -10.38
N PRO A 163 11.69 -11.30 -9.05
CA PRO A 163 10.63 -11.97 -8.28
C PRO A 163 9.50 -11.08 -7.73
N VAL A 164 9.45 -9.79 -8.08
CA VAL A 164 8.33 -8.88 -7.67
C VAL A 164 7.00 -9.51 -8.09
N TYR A 165 6.92 -9.92 -9.35
CA TYR A 165 5.92 -10.85 -9.84
C TYR A 165 6.38 -12.29 -9.64
N ASN A 166 5.55 -13.10 -8.99
CA ASN A 166 5.85 -14.48 -8.63
C ASN A 166 4.58 -15.36 -8.63
N ASN A 167 4.74 -16.66 -8.36
CA ASN A 167 3.66 -17.65 -8.34
C ASN A 167 2.54 -17.38 -7.32
N TYR A 168 2.77 -16.52 -6.32
CA TYR A 168 1.75 -16.13 -5.34
C TYR A 168 1.00 -14.86 -5.74
N THR A 169 1.41 -14.17 -6.81
CA THR A 169 0.75 -12.94 -7.25
C THR A 169 -0.62 -13.25 -7.84
N VAL A 170 -1.68 -12.78 -7.18
CA VAL A 170 -3.08 -12.99 -7.61
C VAL A 170 -3.55 -11.93 -8.61
N TYR A 171 -3.23 -10.66 -8.35
CA TYR A 171 -3.57 -9.55 -9.24
C TYR A 171 -2.51 -8.44 -9.15
N THR A 172 -2.52 -7.54 -10.12
CA THR A 172 -1.73 -6.30 -10.11
C THR A 172 -2.67 -5.14 -10.35
N THR A 173 -2.62 -4.13 -9.49
CA THR A 173 -3.36 -2.87 -9.66
C THR A 173 -2.38 -1.72 -9.91
N VAL A 174 -2.70 -0.88 -10.90
CA VAL A 174 -2.07 0.43 -11.08
C VAL A 174 -3.16 1.49 -11.05
N MET A 175 -2.92 2.59 -10.36
CA MET A 175 -3.90 3.64 -10.10
C MET A 175 -3.23 4.99 -9.84
N SER A 176 -3.98 6.07 -10.05
CA SER A 176 -3.55 7.44 -9.82
C SER A 176 -4.77 8.25 -9.40
N ALA A 177 -4.77 8.80 -8.18
CA ALA A 177 -5.93 9.56 -7.66
C ALA A 177 -6.33 10.74 -8.57
N ALA A 178 -5.36 11.38 -9.23
CA ALA A 178 -5.60 12.48 -10.16
C ALA A 178 -6.23 12.06 -11.50
N ASN A 179 -6.16 10.77 -11.85
CA ASN A 179 -6.67 10.19 -13.12
C ASN A 179 -7.49 8.92 -12.79
N PRO A 180 -8.61 9.05 -12.04
CA PRO A 180 -9.31 7.90 -11.46
C PRO A 180 -9.88 6.93 -12.51
N GLU A 181 -10.16 7.40 -13.73
CA GLU A 181 -10.60 6.59 -14.86
C GLU A 181 -9.56 5.57 -15.33
N LYS A 182 -8.28 5.76 -14.98
CA LYS A 182 -7.18 4.85 -15.33
C LYS A 182 -6.94 3.74 -14.32
N TYR A 183 -7.77 3.62 -13.27
CA TYR A 183 -7.70 2.51 -12.33
C TYR A 183 -7.81 1.18 -13.08
N LYS A 184 -6.77 0.36 -13.00
CA LYS A 184 -6.71 -0.92 -13.70
C LYS A 184 -6.19 -2.00 -12.78
N THR A 185 -6.99 -3.05 -12.62
CA THR A 185 -6.57 -4.31 -12.00
C THR A 185 -6.50 -5.39 -13.07
N SER A 186 -5.43 -6.18 -13.06
CA SER A 186 -5.26 -7.35 -13.93
C SER A 186 -4.99 -8.58 -13.06
N ILE A 187 -5.84 -9.60 -13.16
CA ILE A 187 -5.59 -10.90 -12.54
C ILE A 187 -4.33 -11.49 -13.17
N ARG A 188 -3.46 -12.05 -12.33
CA ARG A 188 -2.17 -12.62 -12.75
C ARG A 188 -2.20 -14.13 -12.53
N ASN A 189 -1.52 -14.85 -13.41
CA ASN A 189 -1.24 -16.26 -13.24
C ASN A 189 0.13 -16.53 -13.84
N MET A 190 1.12 -16.85 -13.00
CA MET A 190 2.47 -17.12 -13.46
C MET A 190 2.50 -18.55 -13.98
N SER A 191 2.68 -18.67 -15.29
CA SER A 191 2.87 -19.95 -15.99
C SER A 191 4.33 -20.40 -15.89
#